data_AF-A0A968MLA6-F1
#
_entry.id   AF-A0A968MLA6-F1
#
_cell.length_a   1.000
_cell.length_b   1.000
_cell.length_c   1.000
_cell.angle_alpha   90.00
_cell.angle_beta   90.00
_cell.angle_gamma   90.00
#
_symmetry.space_group_name_H-M   'P 1'
#
loop_
_entity.id
_entity.type
_entity.pdbx_description
1 polymer ?
#
loop_
_entity_poly.entity_id
_entity_poly.type
_entity_poly.pdbx_seq_one_letter_code
_entity_poly.pdbx_strand_id
1 'polypeptide(L)'
;MFSHNPVRLIGALVALGAFPIAPARADVVRIPAQADVTIYEDDQDFANALGSRIFAGNNNNGDARRALVLFDVSGSVPVGSEILGVRLEMYVERTVADLVPIALHRVTASWVEGPASARGEGGGQGVLAETGDVTWLHRRFVTQLWQTPGGDFVAAPTASQMVGEAEQMFAWTSPEMIDDVASWLETPDANYGWILIGNESRNSTTKAFSSAQAVDDLLRPTLIVDFVPPPGSGACCAASGRCTVGTPETCGASFVAEGAACGPNPCPQPQGACCLPVPDATCQAGTRDECAALSESISAPKRPALRTRAGPSSSPTPTR
;
A
#
# COMPACT_ATOMS: atom_id res chain seq x y z
N MET A 1 51.94 70.53 -0.63
CA MET A 1 50.48 70.31 -0.57
C MET A 1 50.16 69.04 -1.35
N PHE A 2 50.08 67.89 -0.70
CA PHE A 2 49.37 66.73 -1.22
C PHE A 2 48.72 65.98 -0.05
N SER A 3 47.40 65.96 -0.12
CA SER A 3 46.46 65.49 0.90
C SER A 3 46.45 63.95 0.95
N HIS A 4 46.56 63.38 2.15
CA HIS A 4 46.29 61.96 2.39
C HIS A 4 44.81 61.82 2.79
N ASN A 5 44.03 61.11 1.99
CA ASN A 5 42.62 60.85 2.23
C ASN A 5 42.47 59.53 3.02
N PRO A 6 41.82 59.49 4.19
CA PRO A 6 41.64 58.25 4.93
C PRO A 6 40.44 57.48 4.39
N VAL A 7 40.67 56.23 3.95
CA VAL A 7 39.62 55.27 3.60
C VAL A 7 38.96 54.77 4.90
N ARG A 8 37.66 55.03 5.07
CA ARG A 8 36.86 54.49 6.18
C ARG A 8 36.35 53.10 5.81
N LEU A 9 36.83 52.07 6.52
CA LEU A 9 36.28 50.71 6.46
C LEU A 9 34.96 50.68 7.24
N ILE A 10 33.84 50.45 6.56
CA ILE A 10 32.54 50.16 7.19
C ILE A 10 32.43 48.64 7.30
N GLY A 11 32.66 48.10 8.49
CA GLY A 11 32.41 46.69 8.78
C GLY A 11 30.90 46.44 8.90
N ALA A 12 30.32 45.74 7.93
CA ALA A 12 28.95 45.25 8.02
C ALA A 12 28.93 44.01 8.94
N LEU A 13 28.37 44.17 10.15
CA LEU A 13 28.08 43.06 11.04
C LEU A 13 26.86 42.31 10.49
N VAL A 14 27.07 41.17 9.84
CA VAL A 14 25.98 40.25 9.48
C VAL A 14 25.62 39.48 10.74
N ALA A 15 24.51 39.85 11.38
CA ALA A 15 23.93 39.07 12.47
C ALA A 15 23.40 37.75 11.89
N LEU A 16 24.10 36.64 12.12
CA LEU A 16 23.54 35.30 11.93
C LEU A 16 22.41 35.11 12.96
N GLY A 17 21.18 35.38 12.54
CA GLY A 17 20.00 34.97 13.28
C GLY A 17 19.97 33.46 13.36
N ALA A 18 20.02 32.90 14.58
CA ALA A 18 19.80 31.49 14.81
C ALA A 18 18.34 31.16 14.43
N PHE A 19 18.15 30.56 13.26
CA PHE A 19 16.88 29.95 12.91
C PHE A 19 16.64 28.77 13.88
N PRO A 20 15.52 28.72 14.60
CA PRO A 20 15.19 27.54 15.39
C PRO A 20 15.02 26.36 14.42
N ILE A 21 15.95 25.41 14.47
CA ILE A 21 15.82 24.15 13.76
C ILE A 21 14.78 23.34 14.55
N ALA A 22 13.52 23.39 14.13
CA ALA A 22 12.54 22.43 14.59
C ALA A 22 13.02 21.04 14.17
N PRO A 23 13.01 20.03 15.06
CA PRO A 23 13.38 18.67 14.66
C PRO A 23 12.41 18.19 13.57
N ALA A 24 12.92 17.97 12.36
CA ALA A 24 12.17 17.32 11.30
C ALA A 24 11.85 15.88 11.76
N ARG A 25 10.56 15.57 11.90
CA ARG A 25 10.10 14.24 12.29
C ARG A 25 9.66 13.52 11.02
N ALA A 26 10.34 12.44 10.67
CA ALA A 26 9.87 11.53 9.64
C ALA A 26 8.64 10.75 10.16
N ASP A 27 7.65 10.56 9.30
CA ASP A 27 6.50 9.70 9.50
C ASP A 27 6.36 8.72 8.33
N VAL A 28 5.59 7.65 8.54
CA VAL A 28 5.42 6.56 7.59
C VAL A 28 3.95 6.21 7.44
N VAL A 29 3.47 6.14 6.20
CA VAL A 29 2.13 5.62 5.90
C VAL A 29 2.21 4.39 5.00
N ARG A 30 1.24 3.49 5.17
CA ARG A 30 1.02 2.33 4.30
C ARG A 30 -0.33 2.52 3.60
N ILE A 31 -0.28 2.66 2.28
CA ILE A 31 -1.41 3.01 1.43
C ILE A 31 -1.77 1.77 0.61
N PRO A 32 -2.90 1.10 0.88
CA PRO A 32 -3.34 0.00 0.03
C PRO A 32 -3.68 0.52 -1.38
N ALA A 33 -3.57 -0.33 -2.39
CA ALA A 33 -4.05 0.00 -3.72
C ALA A 33 -5.54 0.37 -3.67
N GLN A 34 -5.88 1.51 -4.26
CA GLN A 34 -7.25 2.00 -4.40
C GLN A 34 -7.97 1.30 -5.56
N ALA A 35 -7.22 1.00 -6.62
CA ALA A 35 -7.70 0.34 -7.82
C ALA A 35 -6.56 -0.43 -8.48
N ASP A 36 -6.88 -1.59 -9.04
CA ASP A 36 -5.99 -2.28 -9.97
C ASP A 36 -6.74 -3.03 -11.07
N VAL A 37 -6.07 -3.23 -12.20
CA VAL A 37 -6.64 -3.94 -13.36
C VAL A 37 -5.55 -4.71 -14.08
N THR A 38 -5.92 -5.79 -14.77
CA THR A 38 -5.11 -6.42 -15.83
C THR A 38 -5.72 -6.17 -17.20
N ILE A 39 -4.87 -5.88 -18.19
CA ILE A 39 -5.22 -5.79 -19.60
C ILE A 39 -4.51 -6.89 -20.42
N TYR A 40 -5.14 -7.32 -21.51
CA TYR A 40 -4.82 -8.55 -22.24
C TYR A 40 -4.58 -8.26 -23.72
N GLU A 41 -3.39 -8.55 -24.25
CA GLU A 41 -3.03 -8.22 -25.65
C GLU A 41 -3.74 -9.07 -26.72
N ASP A 42 -3.87 -10.37 -26.46
CA ASP A 42 -4.50 -11.37 -27.35
C ASP A 42 -6.00 -11.14 -27.47
N ASP A 43 -6.67 -10.97 -26.34
CA ASP A 43 -8.11 -10.72 -26.26
C ASP A 43 -8.35 -9.26 -25.84
N GLN A 44 -8.27 -8.34 -26.82
CA GLN A 44 -8.22 -6.90 -26.57
C GLN A 44 -9.50 -6.27 -25.97
N ASP A 45 -10.60 -7.02 -25.96
CA ASP A 45 -11.86 -6.68 -25.30
C ASP A 45 -12.01 -7.39 -23.94
N PHE A 46 -10.96 -8.03 -23.43
CA PHE A 46 -10.97 -8.65 -22.11
C PHE A 46 -10.34 -7.74 -21.07
N ALA A 47 -10.84 -7.88 -19.84
CA ALA A 47 -10.44 -7.12 -18.67
C ALA A 47 -10.45 -8.00 -17.43
N ASN A 48 -9.79 -7.51 -16.37
CA ASN A 48 -9.91 -8.07 -15.03
C ASN A 48 -9.61 -6.98 -14.00
N ALA A 49 -10.64 -6.47 -13.36
CA ALA A 49 -10.58 -5.40 -12.37
C ALA A 49 -10.92 -5.88 -10.95
N LEU A 50 -11.84 -6.85 -10.84
CA LEU A 50 -12.32 -7.37 -9.54
C LEU A 50 -11.90 -8.83 -9.30
N GLY A 51 -10.89 -9.32 -10.01
CA GLY A 51 -10.32 -10.66 -9.79
C GLY A 51 -9.26 -10.61 -8.70
N SER A 52 -9.03 -11.71 -7.98
CA SER A 52 -8.11 -11.73 -6.83
C SER A 52 -6.62 -11.56 -7.18
N ARG A 53 -6.27 -11.52 -8.48
CA ARG A 53 -4.89 -11.41 -8.98
C ARG A 53 -4.80 -10.45 -10.16
N ILE A 54 -3.63 -9.84 -10.29
CA ILE A 54 -3.22 -9.05 -11.46
C ILE A 54 -1.94 -9.61 -12.09
N PHE A 55 -1.74 -9.37 -13.40
CA PHE A 55 -0.71 -10.06 -14.18
C PHE A 55 0.21 -9.09 -14.92
N ALA A 56 1.52 -9.38 -14.91
CA ALA A 56 2.51 -8.66 -15.71
C ALA A 56 3.46 -9.64 -16.42
N GLY A 57 3.71 -9.42 -17.71
CA GLY A 57 4.56 -10.25 -18.58
C GLY A 57 3.76 -11.17 -19.51
N ASN A 58 4.46 -11.87 -20.41
CA ASN A 58 3.84 -12.63 -21.49
C ASN A 58 3.35 -14.00 -21.06
N ASN A 59 2.17 -14.35 -21.58
CA ASN A 59 1.60 -15.70 -21.48
C ASN A 59 2.49 -16.72 -22.23
N ASN A 60 2.04 -17.98 -22.31
CA ASN A 60 2.79 -19.05 -22.99
C ASN A 60 2.90 -18.86 -24.52
N ASN A 61 2.02 -18.07 -25.13
CA ASN A 61 1.99 -17.78 -26.55
C ASN A 61 2.83 -16.55 -26.92
N GLY A 62 3.22 -15.74 -25.93
CA GLY A 62 3.97 -14.51 -26.13
C GLY A 62 3.12 -13.25 -26.09
N ASP A 63 1.83 -13.34 -25.77
CA ASP A 63 0.94 -12.19 -25.67
C ASP A 63 1.05 -11.55 -24.28
N ALA A 64 1.15 -10.23 -24.27
CA ALA A 64 1.37 -9.46 -23.06
C ALA A 64 0.17 -9.46 -22.11
N ARG A 65 0.50 -9.42 -20.82
CA ARG A 65 -0.36 -9.00 -19.72
C ARG A 65 0.31 -7.82 -19.06
N ARG A 66 -0.45 -6.75 -18.84
CA ARG A 66 0.02 -5.59 -18.08
C ARG A 66 -0.98 -5.31 -16.97
N ALA A 67 -0.46 -4.92 -15.81
CA ALA A 67 -1.29 -4.53 -14.69
C ALA A 67 -1.19 -3.02 -14.48
N LEU A 68 -2.29 -2.35 -14.17
CA LEU A 68 -2.27 -0.96 -13.69
C LEU A 68 -2.64 -0.96 -12.21
N VAL A 69 -1.96 -0.12 -11.43
CA VAL A 69 -2.20 0.05 -9.99
C VAL A 69 -2.28 1.53 -9.65
N LEU A 70 -3.25 1.92 -8.83
CA LEU A 70 -3.47 3.30 -8.39
C LEU A 70 -3.54 3.36 -6.85
N PHE A 71 -2.93 4.39 -6.27
CA PHE A 71 -2.90 4.64 -4.83
C PHE A 71 -3.40 6.06 -4.54
N ASP A 72 -4.24 6.21 -3.51
CA ASP A 72 -4.66 7.53 -3.02
C ASP A 72 -3.59 8.14 -2.10
N VAL A 73 -2.61 8.79 -2.74
CA VAL A 73 -1.51 9.46 -2.03
C VAL A 73 -2.00 10.70 -1.29
N SER A 74 -2.76 11.57 -1.94
CA SER A 74 -3.26 12.83 -1.36
C SER A 74 -4.24 12.64 -0.20
N GLY A 75 -4.98 11.52 -0.17
CA GLY A 75 -5.83 11.16 0.96
C GLY A 75 -5.08 10.56 2.14
N SER A 76 -3.78 10.24 1.99
CA SER A 76 -2.98 9.52 2.98
C SER A 76 -1.77 10.29 3.49
N VAL A 77 -1.16 11.14 2.66
CA VAL A 77 0.00 11.97 2.98
C VAL A 77 -0.41 13.45 2.94
N PRO A 78 -0.10 14.26 3.97
CA PRO A 78 -0.47 15.67 3.99
C PRO A 78 0.18 16.45 2.84
N VAL A 79 -0.60 17.33 2.20
CA VAL A 79 -0.08 18.25 1.18
C VAL A 79 1.05 19.12 1.74
N GLY A 80 2.11 19.34 0.96
CA GLY A 80 3.29 20.08 1.39
C GLY A 80 4.30 19.26 2.20
N SER A 81 4.08 17.94 2.35
CA SER A 81 5.08 17.03 2.91
C SER A 81 6.28 16.86 1.96
N GLU A 82 7.47 16.72 2.54
CA GLU A 82 8.67 16.31 1.80
C GLU A 82 8.72 14.78 1.76
N ILE A 83 8.70 14.18 0.56
CA ILE A 83 8.81 12.73 0.41
C ILE A 83 10.28 12.32 0.53
N LEU A 84 10.57 11.42 1.47
CA LEU A 84 11.93 10.92 1.73
C LEU A 84 12.18 9.56 1.07
N GLY A 85 11.13 8.74 0.97
CA GLY A 85 11.25 7.37 0.50
C GLY A 85 9.91 6.83 0.02
N VAL A 86 9.96 6.06 -1.06
CA VAL A 86 8.79 5.38 -1.61
C VAL A 86 9.16 3.93 -1.87
N ARG A 87 8.27 3.03 -1.46
CA ARG A 87 8.42 1.59 -1.65
C ARG A 87 7.09 0.94 -1.96
N LEU A 88 6.96 0.34 -3.14
CA LEU A 88 5.80 -0.47 -3.49
C LEU A 88 6.09 -1.93 -3.13
N GLU A 89 5.27 -2.55 -2.28
CA GLU A 89 5.31 -3.98 -1.98
C GLU A 89 4.19 -4.71 -2.73
N MET A 90 4.53 -5.81 -3.40
CA MET A 90 3.56 -6.70 -4.05
C MET A 90 3.95 -8.16 -3.87
N TYR A 91 2.94 -9.00 -3.62
CA TYR A 91 3.11 -10.43 -3.41
C TYR A 91 2.88 -11.22 -4.70
N VAL A 92 3.81 -12.09 -5.07
CA VAL A 92 3.63 -13.01 -6.21
C VAL A 92 2.93 -14.27 -5.73
N GLU A 93 1.68 -14.48 -6.13
CA GLU A 93 0.95 -15.71 -5.80
C GLU A 93 1.35 -16.89 -6.69
N ARG A 94 1.67 -16.63 -7.96
CA ARG A 94 1.91 -17.70 -8.92
C ARG A 94 2.80 -17.22 -10.06
N THR A 95 3.69 -18.10 -10.51
CA THR A 95 4.45 -17.88 -11.74
C THR A 95 4.93 -19.21 -12.32
N VAL A 96 5.18 -19.22 -13.63
CA VAL A 96 5.90 -20.28 -14.35
C VAL A 96 7.26 -19.81 -14.86
N ALA A 97 7.58 -18.54 -14.61
CA ALA A 97 8.76 -17.87 -15.12
C ALA A 97 9.85 -17.84 -14.04
N ASP A 98 11.10 -17.95 -14.48
CA ASP A 98 12.28 -17.70 -13.64
C ASP A 98 12.38 -16.21 -13.24
N LEU A 99 13.56 -15.82 -12.76
CA LEU A 99 13.91 -14.44 -12.44
C LEU A 99 13.80 -13.54 -13.69
N VAL A 100 12.82 -12.64 -13.71
CA VAL A 100 12.57 -11.69 -14.81
C VAL A 100 12.38 -10.27 -14.28
N PRO A 101 12.76 -9.23 -15.05
CA PRO A 101 12.47 -7.85 -14.65
C PRO A 101 10.98 -7.56 -14.78
N ILE A 102 10.44 -6.87 -13.78
CA ILE A 102 9.14 -6.22 -13.82
C ILE A 102 9.38 -4.74 -13.54
N ALA A 103 8.98 -3.88 -14.49
CA ALA A 103 9.19 -2.44 -14.43
C ALA A 103 7.88 -1.70 -14.14
N LEU A 104 7.99 -0.61 -13.37
CA LEU A 104 6.92 0.36 -13.16
C LEU A 104 7.11 1.51 -14.13
N HIS A 105 6.04 1.92 -14.80
CA HIS A 105 6.01 3.09 -15.66
C HIS A 105 4.87 4.01 -15.25
N ARG A 106 5.12 5.32 -15.15
CA ARG A 106 4.06 6.28 -14.80
C ARG A 106 3.02 6.37 -15.91
N VAL A 107 1.76 6.15 -15.56
CA VAL A 107 0.61 6.27 -16.47
C VAL A 107 0.32 7.75 -16.71
N THR A 108 -0.02 8.12 -17.94
CA THR A 108 -0.19 9.53 -18.35
C THR A 108 -1.63 9.87 -18.74
N ALA A 109 -2.55 8.91 -18.74
CA ALA A 109 -3.96 9.12 -18.99
C ALA A 109 -4.85 8.47 -17.91
N SER A 110 -5.94 9.14 -17.57
CA SER A 110 -6.85 8.65 -16.54
C SER A 110 -7.59 7.39 -16.96
N TRP A 111 -7.77 6.50 -15.99
CA TRP A 111 -8.52 5.25 -16.09
C TRP A 111 -9.35 5.05 -14.80
N VAL A 112 -10.25 4.06 -14.78
CA VAL A 112 -11.02 3.66 -13.59
C VAL A 112 -11.05 2.15 -13.49
N GLU A 113 -11.08 1.63 -12.26
CA GLU A 113 -11.39 0.23 -12.02
C GLU A 113 -12.82 -0.05 -12.52
N GLY A 114 -12.96 -0.96 -13.49
CA GLY A 114 -14.26 -1.37 -13.99
C GLY A 114 -14.84 -2.57 -13.22
N PRO A 115 -15.98 -3.11 -13.65
CA PRO A 115 -16.66 -4.17 -12.92
C PRO A 115 -16.21 -5.60 -13.31
N ALA A 116 -15.46 -5.79 -14.40
CA ALA A 116 -15.09 -7.14 -14.86
C ALA A 116 -14.31 -7.92 -13.80
N SER A 117 -14.74 -9.15 -13.53
CA SER A 117 -14.13 -10.02 -12.52
C SER A 117 -13.77 -11.37 -13.14
N ALA A 118 -12.49 -11.60 -13.46
CA ALA A 118 -12.02 -12.88 -13.96
C ALA A 118 -11.88 -13.89 -12.79
N ARG A 119 -13.02 -14.43 -12.33
CA ARG A 119 -13.09 -15.43 -11.26
C ARG A 119 -12.67 -16.82 -11.77
N GLY A 120 -12.06 -17.65 -10.92
CA GLY A 120 -11.69 -19.04 -11.26
C GLY A 120 -10.17 -19.30 -11.23
N GLU A 121 -9.67 -20.21 -12.07
CA GLU A 121 -8.29 -20.78 -12.11
C GLU A 121 -7.15 -19.78 -12.42
N GLY A 122 -7.32 -18.54 -11.98
CA GLY A 122 -6.25 -17.60 -11.72
C GLY A 122 -6.12 -16.52 -12.77
N GLY A 123 -7.23 -15.90 -13.20
CA GLY A 123 -7.34 -14.57 -13.82
C GLY A 123 -6.54 -14.28 -15.11
N GLY A 124 -5.57 -15.11 -15.50
CA GLY A 124 -4.59 -14.81 -16.54
C GLY A 124 -5.13 -14.83 -17.97
N GLN A 125 -6.37 -15.28 -18.17
CA GLN A 125 -7.09 -15.17 -19.44
C GLN A 125 -8.06 -13.99 -19.48
N GLY A 126 -8.36 -13.35 -18.35
CA GLY A 126 -9.35 -12.28 -18.29
C GLY A 126 -10.79 -12.79 -18.45
N VAL A 127 -11.70 -11.84 -18.57
CA VAL A 127 -13.11 -12.05 -18.95
C VAL A 127 -13.51 -10.92 -19.91
N LEU A 128 -14.56 -11.12 -20.70
CA LEU A 128 -15.13 -10.05 -21.54
C LEU A 128 -15.37 -8.79 -20.71
N ALA A 129 -14.90 -7.65 -21.23
CA ALA A 129 -15.07 -6.36 -20.61
C ALA A 129 -16.54 -5.92 -20.60
N GLU A 130 -16.91 -5.25 -19.53
CA GLU A 130 -18.16 -4.53 -19.35
C GLU A 130 -17.92 -3.02 -19.50
N THR A 131 -19.00 -2.26 -19.67
CA THR A 131 -18.88 -0.79 -19.81
C THR A 131 -18.22 -0.19 -18.56
N GLY A 132 -17.14 0.55 -18.77
CA GLY A 132 -16.33 1.18 -17.73
C GLY A 132 -14.96 0.51 -17.53
N ASP A 133 -14.78 -0.74 -17.96
CA ASP A 133 -13.52 -1.47 -17.80
C ASP A 133 -12.34 -0.85 -18.54
N VAL A 134 -11.14 -1.22 -18.10
CA VAL A 134 -9.90 -0.96 -18.80
C VAL A 134 -9.52 -2.21 -19.59
N THR A 135 -9.28 -2.05 -20.88
CA THR A 135 -8.83 -3.12 -21.77
C THR A 135 -7.53 -2.72 -22.46
N TRP A 136 -7.00 -3.59 -23.32
CA TRP A 136 -5.83 -3.28 -24.12
C TRP A 136 -6.03 -2.07 -25.03
N LEU A 137 -7.24 -1.86 -25.55
CA LEU A 137 -7.56 -0.74 -26.43
C LEU A 137 -8.18 0.45 -25.69
N HIS A 138 -8.92 0.19 -24.61
CA HIS A 138 -9.72 1.20 -23.93
C HIS A 138 -9.20 1.51 -22.53
N ARG A 139 -9.04 2.80 -22.21
CA ARG A 139 -8.91 3.26 -20.83
C ARG A 139 -10.25 3.42 -20.11
N ARG A 140 -11.35 3.45 -20.89
CA ARG A 140 -12.74 3.28 -20.43
C ARG A 140 -13.58 2.64 -21.54
N PHE A 141 -13.83 1.35 -21.43
CA PHE A 141 -14.61 0.58 -22.38
C PHE A 141 -16.07 1.08 -22.42
N VAL A 142 -16.72 1.35 -23.55
CA VAL A 142 -16.28 1.31 -24.97
C VAL A 142 -15.99 2.71 -25.53
N THR A 143 -15.82 3.72 -24.66
CA THR A 143 -15.96 5.14 -25.05
C THR A 143 -14.63 5.89 -25.14
N GLN A 144 -13.59 5.46 -24.43
CA GLN A 144 -12.30 6.13 -24.40
C GLN A 144 -11.17 5.15 -24.68
N LEU A 145 -10.48 5.37 -25.79
CA LEU A 145 -9.29 4.62 -26.19
C LEU A 145 -8.04 5.15 -25.48
N TRP A 146 -7.05 4.28 -25.35
CA TRP A 146 -5.65 4.68 -25.21
C TRP A 146 -5.17 5.33 -26.52
N GLN A 147 -4.17 6.20 -26.46
CA GLN A 147 -3.49 6.67 -27.67
C GLN A 147 -2.63 5.55 -28.27
N THR A 148 -1.97 4.77 -27.41
CA THR A 148 -1.22 3.57 -27.79
C THR A 148 -1.87 2.33 -27.17
N PRO A 149 -2.22 1.29 -27.97
CA PRO A 149 -2.69 0.03 -27.42
C PRO A 149 -1.75 -0.53 -26.33
N GLY A 150 -2.32 -1.02 -25.24
CA GLY A 150 -1.59 -1.50 -24.07
C GLY A 150 -1.25 -0.43 -23.03
N GLY A 151 -1.76 0.80 -23.18
CA GLY A 151 -1.67 1.87 -22.19
C GLY A 151 -0.85 3.08 -22.62
N ASP A 152 -1.21 4.26 -22.09
CA ASP A 152 -0.44 5.50 -22.25
C ASP A 152 0.42 5.74 -21.00
N PHE A 153 1.74 5.66 -21.16
CA PHE A 153 2.70 5.76 -20.06
C PHE A 153 4.04 6.36 -20.51
N VAL A 154 4.86 6.78 -19.54
CA VAL A 154 6.23 7.24 -19.79
C VAL A 154 7.13 6.05 -20.10
N ALA A 155 7.77 6.04 -21.26
CA ALA A 155 8.59 4.91 -21.72
C ALA A 155 9.79 4.59 -20.81
N ALA A 156 10.38 5.59 -20.15
CA ALA A 156 11.40 5.36 -19.14
C ALA A 156 10.75 4.78 -17.88
N PRO A 157 11.25 3.64 -17.33
CA PRO A 157 10.69 3.07 -16.13
C PRO A 157 11.01 3.96 -14.92
N THR A 158 10.01 4.17 -14.06
CA THR A 158 10.19 4.79 -12.74
C THR A 158 11.02 3.88 -11.85
N ALA A 159 10.77 2.57 -11.86
CA ALA A 159 11.53 1.58 -11.11
C ALA A 159 11.54 0.23 -11.82
N SER A 160 12.51 -0.63 -11.52
CA SER A 160 12.56 -1.99 -12.03
C SER A 160 13.09 -2.94 -10.97
N GLN A 161 12.45 -4.11 -10.84
CA GLN A 161 12.80 -5.14 -9.87
C GLN A 161 12.89 -6.49 -10.57
N MET A 162 13.91 -7.28 -10.22
CA MET A 162 13.97 -8.69 -10.61
C MET A 162 13.03 -9.49 -9.71
N VAL A 163 11.98 -10.05 -10.31
CA VAL A 163 10.94 -10.82 -9.63
C VAL A 163 11.15 -12.30 -9.93
N GLY A 164 11.28 -13.10 -8.88
CA GLY A 164 11.64 -14.52 -8.95
C GLY A 164 10.45 -15.45 -8.70
N GLU A 165 10.64 -16.36 -7.76
CA GLU A 165 9.71 -17.43 -7.40
C GLU A 165 8.37 -16.91 -6.85
N ALA A 166 7.36 -17.79 -6.86
CA ALA A 166 6.07 -17.52 -6.25
C ALA A 166 6.15 -17.56 -4.71
N GLU A 167 5.05 -17.16 -4.08
CA GLU A 167 4.85 -17.14 -2.63
C GLU A 167 5.78 -16.17 -1.88
N GLN A 168 6.24 -15.13 -2.57
CA GLN A 168 7.20 -14.16 -2.04
C GLN A 168 6.76 -12.71 -2.28
N MET A 169 7.09 -11.85 -1.31
CA MET A 169 6.95 -10.39 -1.42
C MET A 169 8.15 -9.78 -2.14
N PHE A 170 7.88 -8.90 -3.10
CA PHE A 170 8.90 -8.11 -3.80
C PHE A 170 8.63 -6.62 -3.60
N ALA A 171 9.69 -5.82 -3.67
CA ALA A 171 9.63 -4.39 -3.44
C ALA A 171 10.30 -3.62 -4.58
N TRP A 172 9.66 -2.52 -5.00
CA TRP A 172 10.24 -1.53 -5.90
C TRP A 172 10.55 -0.27 -5.11
N THR A 173 11.72 0.31 -5.37
CA THR A 173 12.12 1.61 -4.82
C THR A 173 13.08 2.28 -5.79
N SER A 174 12.96 3.58 -5.95
CA SER A 174 13.87 4.39 -6.75
C SER A 174 13.68 5.88 -6.40
N PRO A 175 14.65 6.74 -6.76
CA PRO A 175 14.48 8.19 -6.71
C PRO A 175 13.29 8.69 -7.55
N GLU A 176 13.05 8.10 -8.72
CA GLU A 176 11.97 8.52 -9.60
C GLU A 176 10.58 8.20 -9.00
N MET A 177 10.46 7.16 -8.15
CA MET A 177 9.22 6.91 -7.41
C MET A 177 8.94 8.02 -6.38
N ILE A 178 9.98 8.62 -5.80
CA ILE A 178 9.85 9.79 -4.92
C ILE A 178 9.32 10.98 -5.73
N ASP A 179 9.89 11.23 -6.90
CA ASP A 179 9.45 12.32 -7.80
C ASP A 179 7.99 12.14 -8.26
N ASP A 180 7.59 10.91 -8.63
CA ASP A 180 6.21 10.60 -9.02
C ASP A 180 5.23 10.88 -7.86
N VAL A 181 5.52 10.38 -6.65
CA VAL A 181 4.66 10.59 -5.46
C VAL A 181 4.61 12.05 -5.02
N ALA A 182 5.74 12.77 -5.06
CA ALA A 182 5.78 14.20 -4.78
C ALA A 182 4.92 14.98 -5.79
N SER A 183 5.01 14.65 -7.09
CA SER A 183 4.19 15.27 -8.12
C SER A 183 2.69 14.98 -7.92
N TRP A 184 2.32 13.77 -7.51
CA TRP A 184 0.93 13.41 -7.21
C TRP A 184 0.37 14.13 -5.99
N LEU A 185 1.21 14.48 -5.02
CA LEU A 185 0.80 15.32 -3.89
C LEU A 185 0.55 16.77 -4.29
N GLU A 186 1.36 17.31 -5.20
CA GLU A 186 1.20 18.67 -5.70
C GLU A 186 0.02 18.79 -6.66
N THR A 187 -0.20 17.78 -7.51
CA THR A 187 -1.28 17.75 -8.51
C THR A 187 -2.05 16.42 -8.44
N PRO A 188 -2.98 16.25 -7.46
CA PRO A 188 -3.70 15.00 -7.26
C PRO A 188 -4.50 14.52 -8.47
N ASP A 189 -5.10 15.42 -9.24
CA ASP A 189 -5.88 15.09 -10.45
C ASP A 189 -5.03 14.50 -11.59
N ALA A 190 -3.70 14.57 -11.48
CA ALA A 190 -2.74 13.97 -12.41
C ALA A 190 -2.19 12.61 -11.93
N ASN A 191 -2.66 12.10 -10.77
CA ASN A 191 -2.31 10.78 -10.29
C ASN A 191 -3.11 9.70 -11.02
N TYR A 192 -2.47 9.00 -11.94
CA TYR A 192 -3.02 7.85 -12.66
C TYR A 192 -2.30 6.55 -12.31
N GLY A 193 -1.44 6.57 -11.29
CA GLY A 193 -0.70 5.42 -10.83
C GLY A 193 0.38 4.93 -11.81
N TRP A 194 0.73 3.65 -11.67
CA TRP A 194 1.75 2.99 -12.48
C TRP A 194 1.17 1.82 -13.26
N ILE A 195 1.77 1.56 -14.43
CA ILE A 195 1.60 0.31 -15.17
C ILE A 195 2.82 -0.58 -14.94
N LEU A 196 2.57 -1.85 -14.65
CA LEU A 196 3.56 -2.90 -14.52
C LEU A 196 3.78 -3.55 -15.88
N ILE A 197 5.01 -3.49 -16.37
CA ILE A 197 5.44 -4.11 -17.62
C ILE A 197 6.48 -5.18 -17.30
N GLY A 198 6.17 -6.43 -17.64
CA GLY A 198 7.10 -7.54 -17.47
C GLY A 198 8.07 -7.69 -18.65
N ASN A 199 8.79 -8.80 -18.69
CA ASN A 199 9.59 -9.11 -19.87
C ASN A 199 8.70 -9.58 -21.03
N GLU A 200 8.34 -8.66 -21.92
CA GLU A 200 7.48 -8.93 -23.08
C GLU A 200 8.25 -9.41 -24.33
N SER A 201 9.54 -9.72 -24.21
CA SER A 201 10.38 -10.21 -25.33
C SER A 201 10.47 -11.74 -25.44
N ARG A 202 9.91 -12.46 -24.46
CA ARG A 202 9.95 -13.93 -24.35
C ARG A 202 8.59 -14.44 -23.91
N ASN A 203 8.26 -15.65 -24.30
CA ASN A 203 7.06 -16.33 -23.80
C ASN A 203 7.26 -16.80 -22.36
N SER A 204 6.15 -17.04 -21.66
CA SER A 204 6.12 -17.62 -20.32
C SER A 204 6.93 -16.80 -19.31
N THR A 205 6.74 -15.48 -19.31
CA THR A 205 7.38 -14.55 -18.37
C THR A 205 6.40 -14.00 -17.31
N THR A 206 5.11 -14.35 -17.40
CA THR A 206 4.08 -13.80 -16.52
C THR A 206 4.34 -14.05 -15.03
N LYS A 207 4.19 -12.99 -14.25
CA LYS A 207 4.02 -13.00 -12.79
C LYS A 207 2.56 -12.70 -12.47
N ALA A 208 1.96 -13.49 -11.58
CA ALA A 208 0.63 -13.24 -11.04
C ALA A 208 0.78 -12.69 -9.62
N PHE A 209 0.43 -11.42 -9.43
CA PHE A 209 0.46 -10.76 -8.13
C PHE A 209 -0.92 -10.80 -7.48
N SER A 210 -0.97 -10.78 -6.15
CA SER A 210 -2.21 -10.49 -5.44
C SER A 210 -2.73 -9.10 -5.83
N SER A 211 -4.04 -9.00 -6.04
CA SER A 211 -4.75 -7.74 -6.30
C SER A 211 -5.21 -7.05 -5.00
N ALA A 212 -5.78 -5.86 -5.13
CA ALA A 212 -6.53 -5.17 -4.09
C ALA A 212 -7.76 -5.97 -3.61
N GLN A 213 -8.28 -6.90 -4.42
CA GLN A 213 -9.39 -7.80 -4.08
C GLN A 213 -8.91 -9.15 -3.49
N ALA A 214 -7.61 -9.33 -3.21
CA ALA A 214 -7.12 -10.53 -2.54
C ALA A 214 -7.77 -10.70 -1.15
N VAL A 215 -8.10 -11.93 -0.78
CA VAL A 215 -8.81 -12.23 0.48
C VAL A 215 -7.94 -11.92 1.70
N ASP A 216 -6.64 -12.19 1.62
CA ASP A 216 -5.68 -11.85 2.66
C ASP A 216 -5.16 -10.43 2.42
N ASP A 217 -5.56 -9.51 3.32
CA ASP A 217 -5.17 -8.10 3.28
C ASP A 217 -3.64 -7.91 3.35
N LEU A 218 -2.90 -8.85 3.95
CA LEU A 218 -1.43 -8.76 4.06
C LEU A 218 -0.71 -9.00 2.73
N LEU A 219 -1.38 -9.59 1.75
CA LEU A 219 -0.81 -9.88 0.43
C LEU A 219 -1.11 -8.79 -0.59
N ARG A 220 -2.03 -7.86 -0.28
CA ARG A 220 -2.47 -6.82 -1.21
C ARG A 220 -1.34 -5.82 -1.55
N PRO A 221 -1.32 -5.27 -2.78
CA PRO A 221 -0.37 -4.24 -3.15
C PRO A 221 -0.44 -3.06 -2.17
N THR A 222 0.72 -2.68 -1.64
CA THR A 222 0.82 -1.61 -0.63
C THR A 222 1.95 -0.66 -1.01
N LEU A 223 1.62 0.63 -1.14
CA LEU A 223 2.60 1.70 -1.26
C LEU A 223 2.97 2.21 0.12
N ILE A 224 4.25 2.20 0.43
CA ILE A 224 4.80 2.69 1.69
C ILE A 224 5.55 3.98 1.40
N VAL A 225 5.19 5.04 2.11
CA VAL A 225 5.74 6.38 1.91
C VAL A 225 6.32 6.87 3.22
N ASP A 226 7.62 7.15 3.21
CA ASP A 226 8.35 7.83 4.27
C ASP A 226 8.40 9.33 3.90
N PHE A 227 7.98 10.20 4.82
CA PHE A 227 7.90 11.64 4.54
C PHE A 227 8.14 12.50 5.79
N VAL A 228 8.48 13.76 5.59
CA VAL A 228 8.44 14.79 6.63
C VAL A 228 7.15 15.61 6.43
N PRO A 229 6.23 15.63 7.40
CA PRO A 229 5.04 16.48 7.32
C PRO A 229 5.40 17.96 7.21
N PRO A 230 4.55 18.80 6.60
CA PRO A 230 4.81 20.24 6.55
C PRO A 230 4.92 20.84 7.96
N PRO A 231 5.68 21.92 8.15
CA PRO A 231 5.75 22.63 9.44
C PRO A 231 4.36 22.98 9.98
N GLY A 232 4.17 22.93 11.30
CA GLY A 232 2.84 23.11 11.91
C GLY A 232 1.97 21.86 11.94
N SER A 233 2.43 20.73 11.38
CA SER A 233 1.66 19.47 11.40
C SER A 233 1.66 18.78 12.76
N GLY A 234 0.63 17.99 13.00
CA GLY A 234 0.45 17.13 14.18
C GLY A 234 -0.65 16.11 13.98
N ALA A 235 -0.93 15.31 15.00
CA ALA A 235 -1.98 14.30 14.97
C ALA A 235 -3.39 14.92 14.89
N CYS A 236 -4.19 14.50 13.92
CA CYS A 236 -5.64 14.66 13.87
C CYS A 236 -6.31 13.39 14.41
N CYS A 237 -7.26 13.53 15.33
CA CYS A 237 -8.02 12.40 15.86
C CYS A 237 -9.46 12.35 15.34
N ALA A 238 -9.72 11.42 14.43
CA ALA A 238 -11.07 11.14 13.97
C ALA A 238 -11.90 10.48 15.10
N ALA A 239 -13.21 10.70 15.09
CA ALA A 239 -14.13 10.07 16.04
C ALA A 239 -14.12 8.53 16.00
N SER A 240 -13.66 7.95 14.89
CA SER A 240 -13.45 6.50 14.75
C SER A 240 -12.21 5.97 15.48
N GLY A 241 -11.43 6.83 16.13
CA GLY A 241 -10.13 6.48 16.73
C GLY A 241 -8.98 6.38 15.72
N ARG A 242 -9.24 6.68 14.44
CA ARG A 242 -8.19 6.78 13.41
C ARG A 242 -7.36 8.04 13.65
N CYS A 243 -6.04 7.87 13.66
CA CYS A 243 -5.09 8.98 13.65
C CYS A 243 -4.60 9.23 12.23
N THR A 244 -4.55 10.49 11.83
CA THR A 244 -3.88 10.97 10.62
C THR A 244 -2.99 12.16 10.99
N VAL A 245 -2.00 12.49 10.16
CA VAL A 245 -1.21 13.72 10.35
C VAL A 245 -1.86 14.85 9.55
N GLY A 246 -1.85 16.08 10.06
CA GLY A 246 -2.34 17.26 9.37
C GLY A 246 -2.02 18.55 10.11
N THR A 247 -2.37 19.70 9.55
CA THR A 247 -2.24 21.03 10.17
C THR A 247 -3.50 21.38 10.98
N PRO A 248 -3.47 22.41 11.85
CA PRO A 248 -4.67 22.90 12.54
C PRO A 248 -5.81 23.27 11.58
N GLU A 249 -5.47 23.76 10.39
CA GLU A 249 -6.43 24.14 9.35
C GLU A 249 -7.12 22.91 8.75
N THR A 250 -6.37 21.84 8.48
CA THR A 250 -6.93 20.59 7.93
C THR A 250 -7.63 19.74 8.99
N CYS A 251 -7.11 19.69 10.22
CA CYS A 251 -7.67 18.87 11.30
C CYS A 251 -8.86 19.56 12.00
N GLY A 252 -8.93 20.90 11.98
CA GLY A 252 -9.89 21.68 12.75
C GLY A 252 -9.91 21.29 14.24
N ALA A 253 -11.09 21.01 14.79
CA ALA A 253 -11.26 20.64 16.19
C ALA A 253 -10.65 19.29 16.59
N SER A 254 -10.23 18.45 15.63
CA SER A 254 -9.55 17.18 15.91
C SER A 254 -8.03 17.29 16.08
N PHE A 255 -7.46 18.49 15.94
CA PHE A 255 -6.03 18.71 16.10
C PHE A 255 -5.61 18.51 17.56
N VAL A 256 -4.62 17.64 17.79
CA VAL A 256 -4.09 17.38 19.14
C VAL A 256 -3.09 18.47 19.54
N ALA A 257 -1.97 18.57 18.83
CA ALA A 257 -0.92 19.56 19.02
C ALA A 257 0.10 19.47 17.88
N GLU A 258 0.82 20.55 17.60
CA GLU A 258 1.95 20.52 16.67
C GLU A 258 3.02 19.54 17.16
N GLY A 259 3.56 18.74 16.23
CA GLY A 259 4.53 17.69 16.52
C GLY A 259 3.96 16.43 17.17
N ALA A 260 2.66 16.38 17.47
CA ALA A 260 2.02 15.15 17.95
C ALA A 260 2.05 14.08 16.86
N ALA A 261 2.48 12.87 17.23
CA ALA A 261 2.63 11.72 16.35
C ALA A 261 1.38 10.84 16.32
N CYS A 262 1.16 10.12 15.22
CA CYS A 262 0.17 9.04 15.17
C CYS A 262 0.68 7.68 15.67
N GLY A 263 1.98 7.56 15.95
CA GLY A 263 2.60 6.35 16.50
C GLY A 263 3.35 6.63 17.81
N PRO A 264 2.96 6.01 18.94
CA PRO A 264 1.71 5.25 19.18
C PRO A 264 0.44 6.09 18.98
N ASN A 265 -0.70 5.47 18.62
CA ASN A 265 -1.95 6.19 18.33
C ASN A 265 -2.44 6.97 19.57
N PRO A 266 -2.43 8.32 19.55
CA PRO A 266 -2.86 9.13 20.68
C PRO A 266 -4.38 9.30 20.76
N CYS A 267 -5.11 8.83 19.73
CA CYS A 267 -6.52 9.11 19.59
C CYS A 267 -7.38 8.21 20.47
N PRO A 268 -8.41 8.77 21.13
CA PRO A 268 -9.38 7.97 21.88
C PRO A 268 -9.97 6.87 21.00
N GLN A 269 -9.83 5.62 21.42
CA GLN A 269 -10.39 4.50 20.68
C GLN A 269 -11.90 4.42 20.91
N PRO A 270 -12.70 4.15 19.85
CA PRO A 270 -14.15 4.07 19.98
C PRO A 270 -14.50 2.90 20.92
N GLN A 271 -15.41 3.17 21.85
CA GLN A 271 -15.96 2.13 22.73
C GLN A 271 -17.08 1.40 21.98
N GLY A 272 -16.97 0.07 21.91
CA GLY A 272 -17.98 -0.83 21.39
C GLY A 272 -18.53 -1.75 22.48
N ALA A 273 -19.48 -2.61 22.11
CA ALA A 273 -19.98 -3.66 22.98
C ALA A 273 -19.24 -4.97 22.69
N CYS A 274 -18.46 -5.47 23.64
CA CYS A 274 -17.89 -6.82 23.60
C CYS A 274 -18.98 -7.81 24.01
N CYS A 275 -19.64 -8.45 23.04
CA CYS A 275 -20.63 -9.49 23.29
C CYS A 275 -20.00 -10.87 23.10
N LEU A 276 -19.86 -11.62 24.19
CA LEU A 276 -19.27 -12.96 24.16
C LEU A 276 -20.29 -13.99 23.63
N PRO A 277 -19.91 -14.98 22.81
CA PRO A 277 -20.84 -15.98 22.28
C PRO A 277 -21.10 -17.09 23.31
N VAL A 278 -21.70 -16.72 24.45
CA VAL A 278 -22.17 -17.67 25.48
C VAL A 278 -23.70 -17.63 25.58
N PRO A 279 -24.36 -18.72 25.99
CA PRO A 279 -25.82 -18.83 26.02
C PRO A 279 -26.56 -17.74 26.83
N ASP A 280 -25.85 -17.01 27.72
CA ASP A 280 -26.36 -15.91 28.54
C ASP A 280 -25.59 -14.58 28.30
N ALA A 281 -25.13 -14.34 27.07
CA ALA A 281 -24.23 -13.24 26.73
C ALA A 281 -24.66 -11.87 27.28
N THR A 282 -23.92 -11.36 28.27
CA THR A 282 -23.93 -9.96 28.65
C THR A 282 -22.90 -9.22 27.81
N CYS A 283 -23.31 -8.12 27.18
CA CYS A 283 -22.39 -7.25 26.47
C CYS A 283 -21.76 -6.26 27.46
N GLN A 284 -20.44 -6.11 27.42
CA GLN A 284 -19.71 -5.08 28.17
C GLN A 284 -19.12 -4.04 27.25
N ALA A 285 -19.03 -2.79 27.69
CA ALA A 285 -18.38 -1.74 26.91
C ALA A 285 -16.86 -1.95 26.93
N GLY A 286 -16.22 -1.83 25.77
CA GLY A 286 -14.77 -1.96 25.62
C GLY A 286 -14.28 -1.55 24.22
N THR A 287 -12.99 -1.28 24.10
CA THR A 287 -12.31 -1.05 22.81
C THR A 287 -12.15 -2.36 22.04
N ARG A 288 -11.83 -2.28 20.74
CA ARG A 288 -11.63 -3.47 19.90
C ARG A 288 -10.57 -4.42 20.46
N ASP A 289 -9.45 -3.88 20.95
CA ASP A 289 -8.33 -4.68 21.47
C ASP A 289 -8.71 -5.34 22.81
N GLU A 290 -9.43 -4.63 23.68
CA GLU A 290 -9.99 -5.21 24.91
C GLU A 290 -10.97 -6.34 24.58
N CYS A 291 -11.83 -6.18 23.57
CA CYS A 291 -12.73 -7.23 23.11
C CYS A 291 -11.98 -8.44 22.53
N ALA A 292 -10.90 -8.22 21.77
CA ALA A 292 -10.08 -9.29 21.20
C ALA A 292 -9.39 -10.11 22.30
N ALA A 293 -8.79 -9.43 23.29
CA ALA A 293 -8.15 -10.09 24.44
C ALA A 293 -9.13 -10.96 25.26
N LEU A 294 -10.39 -10.51 25.39
CA LEU A 294 -11.44 -11.30 26.04
C LEU A 294 -11.75 -12.59 25.27
N SER A 295 -11.72 -12.57 23.94
CA SER A 295 -11.95 -13.77 23.11
C SER A 295 -10.80 -14.79 23.20
N GLU A 296 -9.54 -14.32 23.29
CA GLU A 296 -8.37 -15.17 23.49
C GLU A 296 -8.39 -15.85 24.87
N SER A 297 -8.87 -15.14 25.89
CA SER A 297 -8.99 -15.68 27.25
C SER A 297 -9.96 -16.87 27.39
N ILE A 298 -10.94 -16.98 26.48
CA ILE A 298 -11.93 -18.06 26.44
C ILE A 298 -11.40 -19.30 25.69
N SER A 299 -10.49 -19.10 24.73
CA SER A 299 -9.92 -20.18 23.92
C SER A 299 -8.81 -20.98 24.63
N ALA A 300 -8.48 -20.66 25.88
CA ALA A 300 -7.53 -21.43 26.68
C ALA A 300 -8.24 -22.47 27.57
N PRO A 301 -8.46 -23.73 27.14
CA PRO A 301 -8.74 -24.78 28.10
C PRO A 301 -7.48 -24.98 28.95
N LYS A 302 -7.52 -24.61 30.23
CA LYS A 302 -6.52 -25.06 31.21
C LYS A 302 -6.47 -26.59 31.16
N ARG A 303 -5.43 -27.16 30.53
CA ARG A 303 -5.08 -28.57 30.74
C ARG A 303 -4.88 -28.76 32.26
N PRO A 304 -5.63 -29.66 32.92
CA PRO A 304 -5.27 -30.03 34.28
C PRO A 304 -3.89 -30.69 34.24
N ALA A 305 -2.97 -30.21 35.06
CA ALA A 305 -1.68 -30.84 35.27
C ALA A 305 -1.91 -32.31 35.65
N LEU A 306 -1.52 -33.23 34.76
CA LEU A 306 -1.59 -34.66 35.02
C LEU A 306 -0.64 -34.95 36.20
N ARG A 307 -1.19 -35.08 37.41
CA ARG A 307 -0.45 -35.65 38.55
C ARG A 307 -0.20 -37.11 38.23
N THR A 308 1.04 -37.44 37.89
CA THR A 308 1.57 -38.80 37.88
C THR A 308 1.42 -39.37 39.29
N ARG A 309 0.40 -40.21 39.49
CA ARG A 309 0.24 -40.99 40.71
C ARG A 309 1.03 -42.28 40.51
N ALA A 310 2.13 -42.42 41.22
CA ALA A 310 2.87 -43.67 41.34
C ALA A 310 1.92 -44.74 41.92
N GLY A 311 1.71 -45.83 41.17
CA GLY A 311 1.03 -47.03 41.66
C GLY A 311 2.05 -48.00 42.26
N PRO A 312 1.77 -48.64 43.42
CA PRO A 312 2.67 -49.61 44.00
C PRO A 312 2.54 -50.99 43.34
N SER A 313 3.65 -51.70 43.30
CA SER A 313 3.80 -53.06 42.80
C SER A 313 3.03 -54.09 43.62
N SER A 314 2.35 -55.02 42.95
CA SER A 314 2.07 -56.35 43.51
C SER A 314 1.91 -57.39 42.41
N SER A 315 2.89 -58.29 42.32
CA SER A 315 2.85 -59.61 41.68
C SER A 315 2.16 -60.64 42.63
N PRO A 316 2.05 -61.95 42.32
CA PRO A 316 1.28 -62.54 41.22
C PRO A 316 0.43 -63.79 41.62
N THR A 317 -0.54 -64.17 40.76
CA THR A 317 -1.08 -65.55 40.50
C THR A 317 -1.76 -66.38 41.62
N PRO A 318 -2.41 -67.55 41.33
CA PRO A 318 -3.32 -67.95 40.23
C PRO A 318 -4.58 -68.71 40.76
N THR A 319 -5.22 -69.49 39.87
CA THR A 319 -6.23 -70.58 40.07
C THR A 319 -7.68 -70.13 40.27
N ARG A 320 -8.69 -70.68 39.57
CA ARG A 320 -8.80 -71.84 38.68
C ARG A 320 -10.02 -71.64 37.79
#